data_AF-A0A7H8S2K7-F1
#
_entry.id   AF-A0A7H8S2K7-F1
#
_cell.length_a   1.000
_cell.length_b   1.000
_cell.length_c   1.000
_cell.angle_alpha   90.00
_cell.angle_beta   90.00
_cell.angle_gamma   90.00
#
_symmetry.space_group_name_H-M   'P 1'
#
loop_
_entity.id
_entity.type
_entity.pdbx_description
1 polymer ?
#
loop_
_entity_poly.entity_id
_entity_poly.type
_entity_poly.pdbx_seq_one_letter_code
_entity_poly.pdbx_strand_id
1 'polypeptide(L)'
;MAGYIFSLNNLNSLSDSIKNGIYSTILNIPKNRIWGAHHEGTFGDYITMKEGDNIYFFHERKLYGIGELVNIKGDCKHLNFPEADFPYEYNHASLKNRIIVNNLHGKKHRMVCTFKGAPHFFKNGVDMDDVLSSNPERFKMLRAFWKLSFIKIDDEENKALIDVILKNNEASLVTKEGIFMEKENTHEKIADLVDDKFIVKSENILASCSNNDGSVRHEMALETGILDYISNNKTNKFGEWDYLSHQVIASPFKPIDYMDKMDIFGYKYIYGFQTISKYLMIEIKKDSASSEDINQAMKYVDWINQEYSFGDYNMIQAFLVAFEFPTDVIEQRNKIAHRNFVKGRRPLISMEWDNLKLIRYHFDSHNKKLTFTEVN
;
A
#
# COMPACT_ATOMS: atom_id res chain seq x y z
N MET A 1 11.80 2.41 6.26
CA MET A 1 10.57 1.63 6.55
C MET A 1 9.39 2.51 6.21
N ALA A 2 8.31 1.95 5.69
CA ALA A 2 7.13 2.74 5.36
C ALA A 2 6.37 3.15 6.63
N GLY A 3 5.45 4.10 6.50
CA GLY A 3 4.49 4.44 7.54
C GLY A 3 3.05 4.17 7.09
N TYR A 4 2.19 3.77 8.02
CA TYR A 4 0.75 3.63 7.80
C TYR A 4 -0.02 4.49 8.81
N ILE A 5 -0.92 5.33 8.32
CA ILE A 5 -1.71 6.21 9.17
C ILE A 5 -3.16 5.75 9.17
N PHE A 6 -3.64 5.27 10.32
CA PHE A 6 -4.97 4.69 10.51
C PHE A 6 -5.97 5.73 11.01
N SER A 7 -7.02 5.98 10.24
CA SER A 7 -8.13 6.83 10.65
C SER A 7 -9.05 6.09 11.61
N LEU A 8 -9.42 6.75 12.70
CA LEU A 8 -10.32 6.21 13.73
C LEU A 8 -11.48 7.15 14.03
N ASN A 9 -12.64 6.55 14.32
CA ASN A 9 -13.88 7.28 14.54
C ASN A 9 -14.02 7.85 15.96
N ASN A 10 -13.29 7.31 16.95
CA ASN A 10 -13.34 7.78 18.34
C ASN A 10 -12.09 7.34 19.14
N LEU A 11 -11.82 8.04 20.25
CA LEU A 11 -10.70 7.75 21.15
C LEU A 11 -10.78 6.38 21.86
N ASN A 12 -11.98 5.83 22.08
CA ASN A 12 -12.10 4.50 22.71
C ASN A 12 -11.59 3.42 21.76
N SER A 13 -11.96 3.48 20.48
CA SER A 13 -11.43 2.59 19.44
C SER A 13 -9.92 2.71 19.30
N LEU A 14 -9.36 3.92 19.45
CA LEU A 14 -7.92 4.15 19.49
C LEU A 14 -7.28 3.45 20.69
N SER A 15 -7.81 3.68 21.89
CA SER A 15 -7.28 3.09 23.11
C SER A 15 -7.41 1.56 23.08
N ASP A 16 -8.50 1.01 22.56
CA ASP A 16 -8.73 -0.43 22.46
C ASP A 16 -7.80 -1.08 21.42
N SER A 17 -7.57 -0.41 20.28
CA SER A 17 -6.63 -0.91 19.25
C SER A 17 -5.21 -0.98 19.83
N ILE A 18 -4.75 0.11 20.45
CA ILE A 18 -3.41 0.17 21.08
C ILE A 18 -3.28 -0.86 22.19
N LYS A 19 -4.28 -0.92 23.08
CA LYS A 19 -4.27 -1.85 24.21
C LYS A 19 -4.15 -3.30 23.77
N ASN A 20 -4.75 -3.66 22.65
CA ASN A 20 -4.73 -5.03 22.14
C ASN A 20 -3.61 -5.27 21.11
N GLY A 21 -2.87 -4.24 20.69
CA GLY A 21 -1.86 -4.35 19.64
C GLY A 21 -2.41 -4.85 18.31
N ILE A 22 -3.66 -4.50 17.97
CA ILE A 22 -4.33 -4.89 16.72
C ILE A 22 -5.12 -3.74 16.12
N TYR A 23 -5.13 -3.65 14.79
CA TYR A 23 -5.99 -2.75 14.04
C TYR A 23 -6.74 -3.51 12.96
N SER A 24 -7.97 -3.09 12.70
CA SER A 24 -8.78 -3.65 11.63
C SER A 24 -9.78 -2.61 11.10
N THR A 25 -9.77 -2.43 9.78
CA THR A 25 -10.71 -1.55 9.10
C THR A 25 -12.11 -2.15 9.12
N ILE A 26 -13.12 -1.35 9.44
CA ILE A 26 -14.52 -1.75 9.34
C ILE A 26 -14.94 -1.64 7.88
N LEU A 27 -15.26 -2.78 7.26
CA LEU A 27 -15.76 -2.83 5.89
C LEU A 27 -17.27 -3.07 5.86
N ASN A 28 -17.96 -2.35 4.98
CA ASN A 28 -19.37 -2.60 4.72
C ASN A 28 -19.52 -3.82 3.82
N ILE A 29 -20.44 -4.73 4.14
CA ILE A 29 -20.62 -5.93 3.33
C ILE A 29 -21.34 -5.51 2.03
N PRO A 30 -20.80 -5.83 0.85
CA PRO A 30 -21.41 -5.42 -0.41
C PRO A 30 -22.74 -6.16 -0.66
N LYS A 31 -23.72 -5.47 -1.23
CA LYS A 31 -25.07 -6.03 -1.49
C LYS A 31 -25.08 -7.13 -2.54
N ASN A 32 -24.20 -7.05 -3.54
CA ASN A 32 -24.22 -7.94 -4.71
C ASN A 32 -23.19 -9.09 -4.61
N ARG A 33 -22.60 -9.33 -3.42
CA ARG A 33 -21.53 -10.31 -3.23
C ARG A 33 -20.34 -10.09 -4.18
N ILE A 34 -20.00 -8.83 -4.44
CA ILE A 34 -18.85 -8.39 -5.22
C ILE A 34 -18.21 -7.25 -4.45
N TRP A 35 -16.90 -7.31 -4.24
CA TRP A 35 -16.19 -6.20 -3.61
C TRP A 35 -16.23 -4.96 -4.50
N GLY A 36 -16.39 -3.79 -3.88
CA GLY A 36 -16.26 -2.52 -4.59
C GLY A 36 -14.81 -2.06 -4.59
N ALA A 37 -14.45 -1.16 -5.51
CA ALA A 37 -13.08 -0.63 -5.64
C ALA A 37 -12.48 -0.14 -4.30
N HIS A 38 -13.25 0.56 -3.47
CA HIS A 38 -12.75 1.01 -2.15
C HIS A 38 -12.40 -0.13 -1.18
N HIS A 39 -13.08 -1.29 -1.27
CA HIS A 39 -12.72 -2.48 -0.51
C HIS A 39 -11.44 -3.10 -1.04
N GLU A 40 -11.34 -3.22 -2.37
CA GLU A 40 -10.18 -3.77 -3.08
C GLU A 40 -8.92 -2.96 -2.73
N GLY A 41 -8.97 -1.63 -2.81
CA GLY A 41 -7.85 -0.77 -2.42
C GLY A 41 -7.45 -0.95 -0.95
N THR A 42 -8.43 -1.09 -0.04
CA THR A 42 -8.13 -1.39 1.38
C THR A 42 -7.40 -2.73 1.51
N PHE A 43 -7.77 -3.75 0.72
CA PHE A 43 -7.05 -5.02 0.71
C PHE A 43 -5.64 -4.88 0.15
N GLY A 44 -5.45 -4.10 -0.92
CA GLY A 44 -4.14 -3.75 -1.46
C GLY A 44 -3.24 -3.09 -0.41
N ASP A 45 -3.78 -2.19 0.40
CA ASP A 45 -3.03 -1.58 1.49
C ASP A 45 -2.56 -2.60 2.54
N TYR A 46 -3.42 -3.53 2.97
CA TYR A 46 -3.02 -4.61 3.89
C TYR A 46 -1.97 -5.51 3.25
N ILE A 47 -2.16 -5.95 2.00
CA ILE A 47 -1.24 -6.88 1.30
C ILE A 47 0.20 -6.38 1.31
N THR A 48 0.41 -5.07 1.19
CA THR A 48 1.75 -4.47 1.14
C THR A 48 2.38 -4.22 2.52
N MET A 49 1.68 -4.53 3.62
CA MET A 49 2.22 -4.39 4.98
C MET A 49 3.32 -5.40 5.25
N LYS A 50 4.43 -4.92 5.83
CA LYS A 50 5.58 -5.73 6.25
C LYS A 50 5.92 -5.47 7.71
N GLU A 51 6.54 -6.46 8.35
CA GLU A 51 7.13 -6.29 9.68
C GLU A 51 8.10 -5.11 9.71
N GLY A 52 8.04 -4.34 10.80
CA GLY A 52 8.86 -3.14 11.00
C GLY A 52 8.30 -1.87 10.35
N ASP A 53 7.33 -1.95 9.44
CA ASP A 53 6.65 -0.73 8.97
C ASP A 53 5.96 -0.04 10.16
N ASN A 54 6.06 1.30 10.19
CA ASN A 54 5.52 2.07 11.29
C ASN A 54 4.02 2.28 11.14
N ILE A 55 3.33 2.40 12.27
CA ILE A 55 1.92 2.77 12.28
C ILE A 55 1.64 3.98 13.17
N TYR A 56 0.60 4.72 12.82
CA TYR A 56 0.14 5.92 13.51
C TYR A 56 -1.39 5.90 13.58
N PHE A 57 -1.94 6.44 14.66
CA PHE A 57 -3.39 6.63 14.74
C PHE A 57 -3.76 8.09 14.53
N PHE A 58 -4.67 8.33 13.61
CA PHE A 58 -5.27 9.63 13.36
C PHE A 58 -6.70 9.65 13.89
N HIS A 59 -7.02 10.67 14.68
CA HIS A 59 -8.39 10.92 15.12
C HIS A 59 -8.65 12.43 15.15
N GLU A 60 -9.76 12.84 14.52
CA GLU A 60 -10.17 14.23 14.27
C GLU A 60 -9.11 15.05 13.56
N ARG A 61 -8.19 15.67 14.30
CA ARG A 61 -7.10 16.49 13.78
C ARG A 61 -5.73 16.05 14.27
N LYS A 62 -5.65 14.98 15.07
CA LYS A 62 -4.44 14.63 15.81
C LYS A 62 -3.88 13.28 15.41
N LEU A 63 -2.54 13.23 15.36
CA LEU A 63 -1.75 12.02 15.18
C LEU A 63 -1.20 11.55 16.53
N TYR A 64 -1.43 10.28 16.86
CA TYR A 64 -1.14 9.69 18.15
C TYR A 64 -0.11 8.59 18.01
N GLY A 65 1.04 8.80 18.67
CA GLY A 65 1.98 7.73 18.92
C GLY A 65 2.75 7.22 17.73
N ILE A 66 3.62 6.25 17.99
CA ILE A 66 4.39 5.53 16.98
C ILE A 66 4.33 4.06 17.36
N GLY A 67 3.88 3.23 16.43
CA GLY A 67 3.96 1.78 16.53
C GLY A 67 4.79 1.18 15.40
N GLU A 68 5.04 -0.12 15.51
CA GLU A 68 5.61 -0.93 14.44
C GLU A 68 4.78 -2.20 14.25
N LEU A 69 4.57 -2.59 12.99
CA LEU A 69 3.96 -3.86 12.64
C LEU A 69 4.87 -5.02 13.06
N VAL A 70 4.28 -6.04 13.68
CA VAL A 70 5.01 -7.20 14.19
C VAL A 70 4.41 -8.49 13.66
N ASN A 71 5.27 -9.45 13.34
CA ASN A 71 4.83 -10.73 12.83
C ASN A 71 4.27 -11.62 13.95
N ILE A 72 3.11 -12.24 13.68
CA ILE A 72 2.57 -13.36 14.44
C ILE A 72 2.45 -14.54 13.48
N LYS A 73 3.08 -15.68 13.82
CA LYS A 73 3.13 -16.86 12.93
C LYS A 73 3.63 -16.56 11.50
N GLY A 74 4.55 -15.60 11.38
CA GLY A 74 5.28 -15.32 10.13
C GLY A 74 4.72 -14.18 9.26
N ASP A 75 3.62 -13.53 9.66
CA ASP A 75 3.11 -12.33 8.99
C ASP A 75 2.50 -11.35 10.01
N CYS A 76 2.43 -10.07 9.66
CA CYS A 76 1.87 -8.99 10.50
C CYS A 76 0.41 -8.69 10.18
N LYS A 77 -0.17 -9.42 9.22
CA LYS A 77 -1.54 -9.28 8.74
C LYS A 77 -2.21 -10.65 8.62
N HIS A 78 -3.48 -10.68 8.96
CA HIS A 78 -4.30 -11.89 8.93
C HIS A 78 -5.70 -11.55 8.45
N LEU A 79 -6.36 -12.49 7.76
CA LEU A 79 -7.81 -12.49 7.67
C LEU A 79 -8.37 -12.54 9.09
N ASN A 80 -9.44 -11.79 9.37
CA ASN A 80 -10.01 -11.77 10.72
C ASN A 80 -10.63 -13.13 11.10
N PHE A 81 -11.07 -13.89 10.10
CA PHE A 81 -11.55 -15.24 10.18
C PHE A 81 -11.31 -15.93 8.82
N PRO A 82 -11.29 -17.27 8.75
CA PRO A 82 -11.13 -17.98 7.48
C PRO A 82 -12.19 -17.56 6.48
N GLU A 83 -11.79 -17.28 5.23
CA GLU A 83 -12.66 -16.80 4.15
C GLU A 83 -13.20 -15.36 4.33
N ALA A 84 -12.63 -14.55 5.23
CA ALA A 84 -13.06 -13.15 5.41
C ALA A 84 -12.87 -12.26 4.17
N ASP A 85 -12.04 -12.68 3.23
CA ASP A 85 -11.79 -12.08 1.94
C ASP A 85 -12.87 -12.37 0.88
N PHE A 86 -13.87 -13.22 1.18
CA PHE A 86 -15.05 -13.34 0.34
C PHE A 86 -16.06 -12.24 0.63
N PRO A 87 -16.80 -11.73 -0.38
CA PRO A 87 -17.80 -10.67 -0.22
C PRO A 87 -19.14 -11.19 0.36
N TYR A 88 -19.11 -12.06 1.37
CA TYR A 88 -20.31 -12.66 1.96
C TYR A 88 -20.66 -12.08 3.34
N GLU A 89 -21.95 -12.15 3.67
CA GLU A 89 -22.39 -11.92 5.05
C GLU A 89 -22.30 -13.22 5.84
N TYR A 90 -21.57 -13.17 6.95
CA TYR A 90 -21.38 -14.30 7.86
C TYR A 90 -22.17 -14.10 9.14
N ASN A 91 -22.70 -15.20 9.69
CA ASN A 91 -23.33 -15.18 11.00
C ASN A 91 -22.23 -15.20 12.08
N HIS A 92 -22.31 -14.30 13.07
CA HIS A 92 -21.35 -14.25 14.17
C HIS A 92 -21.29 -15.58 14.95
N ALA A 93 -22.43 -16.26 15.11
CA ALA A 93 -22.49 -17.55 15.81
C ALA A 93 -21.75 -18.68 15.08
N SER A 94 -21.58 -18.59 13.75
CA SER A 94 -20.81 -19.56 12.97
C SER A 94 -19.31 -19.27 12.97
N LEU A 95 -18.89 -18.05 13.32
CA LEU A 95 -17.48 -17.64 13.34
C LEU A 95 -16.78 -17.94 14.67
N LYS A 96 -17.50 -17.97 15.80
CA LYS A 96 -17.05 -18.32 17.18
C LYS A 96 -15.53 -18.36 17.39
N ASN A 97 -14.95 -19.52 17.74
CA ASN A 97 -13.54 -19.68 18.12
C ASN A 97 -12.59 -19.59 16.91
N ARG A 98 -13.00 -18.97 15.80
CA ARG A 98 -12.27 -18.81 14.54
C ARG A 98 -12.23 -17.35 14.10
N ILE A 99 -12.38 -16.41 15.04
CA ILE A 99 -12.34 -14.96 14.78
C ILE A 99 -11.35 -14.27 15.72
N ILE A 100 -10.53 -13.37 15.18
CA ILE A 100 -9.54 -12.60 15.95
C ILE A 100 -10.25 -11.46 16.69
N VAL A 101 -10.90 -10.56 15.94
CA VAL A 101 -11.68 -9.43 16.48
C VAL A 101 -13.10 -9.90 16.81
N ASN A 102 -13.25 -10.47 18.00
CA ASN A 102 -14.52 -11.03 18.48
C ASN A 102 -15.36 -9.98 19.23
N ASN A 103 -15.86 -8.98 18.51
CA ASN A 103 -16.78 -7.96 19.04
C ASN A 103 -18.09 -7.91 18.24
N LEU A 104 -19.04 -7.04 18.62
CA LEU A 104 -20.34 -6.90 17.94
C LEU A 104 -20.23 -6.56 16.42
N HIS A 105 -19.08 -6.05 15.98
CA HIS A 105 -18.79 -5.74 14.60
C HIS A 105 -17.78 -6.70 13.96
N GLY A 106 -17.44 -7.81 14.63
CA GLY A 106 -16.43 -8.78 14.20
C GLY A 106 -16.57 -9.21 12.74
N LYS A 107 -17.80 -9.41 12.26
CA LYS A 107 -18.06 -9.80 10.86
C LYS A 107 -17.73 -8.73 9.81
N LYS A 108 -17.64 -7.46 10.20
CA LYS A 108 -17.25 -6.32 9.35
C LYS A 108 -15.74 -6.12 9.30
N HIS A 109 -15.02 -6.63 10.28
CA HIS A 109 -13.57 -6.72 10.26
C HIS A 109 -13.16 -7.88 9.37
N ARG A 110 -12.47 -7.60 8.26
CA ARG A 110 -12.09 -8.64 7.27
C ARG A 110 -10.61 -8.98 7.32
N MET A 111 -9.77 -7.97 7.55
CA MET A 111 -8.34 -8.13 7.78
C MET A 111 -7.95 -7.43 9.07
N VAL A 112 -6.93 -7.95 9.72
CA VAL A 112 -6.38 -7.46 10.97
C VAL A 112 -4.87 -7.36 10.79
N CYS A 113 -4.26 -6.27 11.24
CA CYS A 113 -2.82 -6.21 11.41
C CYS A 113 -2.45 -6.16 12.89
N THR A 114 -1.26 -6.66 13.19
CA THR A 114 -0.69 -6.78 14.54
C THR A 114 0.49 -5.84 14.70
N PHE A 115 0.54 -5.14 15.82
CA PHE A 115 1.55 -4.11 16.09
C PHE A 115 1.85 -4.00 17.58
N LYS A 116 2.94 -3.29 17.90
CA LYS A 116 3.26 -2.81 19.25
C LYS A 116 3.76 -1.37 19.20
N GLY A 117 3.83 -0.69 20.33
CA GLY A 117 4.45 0.62 20.45
C GLY A 117 5.94 0.59 20.08
N ALA A 118 6.39 1.61 19.34
CA ALA A 118 7.77 1.76 18.88
C ALA A 118 8.13 3.25 18.68
N PRO A 119 8.50 4.00 19.73
CA PRO A 119 8.70 3.53 21.10
C PRO A 119 7.39 3.37 21.88
N HIS A 120 6.41 4.25 21.68
CA HIS A 120 5.17 4.27 22.45
C HIS A 120 4.04 4.96 21.68
N PHE A 121 2.80 4.65 22.05
CA PHE A 121 1.68 5.50 21.73
C PHE A 121 1.42 6.55 22.80
N PHE A 122 1.35 7.82 22.41
CA PHE A 122 1.18 8.95 23.32
C PHE A 122 -0.25 9.46 23.33
N LYS A 123 -0.76 9.81 24.52
CA LYS A 123 -2.07 10.45 24.74
C LYS A 123 -2.06 11.92 24.28
N ASN A 124 -0.89 12.57 24.30
CA ASN A 124 -0.71 13.90 23.75
C ASN A 124 -0.44 13.81 22.24
N GLY A 125 -1.52 13.72 21.46
CA GLY A 125 -1.46 13.72 20.00
C GLY A 125 -1.06 15.08 19.44
N VAL A 126 -0.40 15.07 18.28
CA VAL A 126 0.08 16.27 17.56
C VAL A 126 -0.97 16.71 16.55
N ASP A 127 -1.31 18.00 16.50
CA ASP A 127 -2.26 18.51 15.50
C ASP A 127 -1.69 18.38 14.08
N MET A 128 -2.54 18.08 13.09
CA MET A 128 -2.15 17.88 11.71
C MET A 128 -1.49 19.13 11.11
N ASP A 129 -1.90 20.34 11.50
CA ASP A 129 -1.28 21.56 11.01
C ASP A 129 0.15 21.70 11.57
N ASP A 130 0.39 21.30 12.82
CA ASP A 130 1.73 21.26 13.42
C ASP A 130 2.61 20.23 12.72
N VAL A 131 2.04 19.05 12.39
CA VAL A 131 2.76 18.02 11.62
C VAL A 131 3.14 18.55 10.25
N LEU A 132 2.20 19.05 9.47
CA LEU A 132 2.44 19.52 8.10
C LEU A 132 3.33 20.77 8.05
N SER A 133 3.35 21.59 9.09
CA SER A 133 4.23 22.77 9.19
C SER A 133 5.64 22.44 9.67
N SER A 134 5.84 21.32 10.37
CA SER A 134 7.16 20.93 10.89
C SER A 134 8.17 20.61 9.78
N ASN A 135 7.72 20.05 8.65
CA ASN A 135 8.56 19.75 7.49
C ASN A 135 7.75 19.76 6.18
N PRO A 136 7.33 20.94 5.69
CA PRO A 136 6.30 21.03 4.65
C PRO A 136 6.63 20.33 3.33
N GLU A 137 7.91 20.31 2.96
CA GLU A 137 8.40 19.73 1.69
C GLU A 137 8.41 18.21 1.69
N ARG A 138 8.44 17.56 2.87
CA ARG A 138 8.45 16.09 2.96
C ARG A 138 7.06 15.51 2.78
N PHE A 139 6.04 16.13 3.37
CA PHE A 139 4.68 15.57 3.37
C PHE A 139 3.98 15.77 2.02
N LYS A 140 3.88 14.68 1.24
CA LYS A 140 3.13 14.62 -0.03
C LYS A 140 1.87 13.79 0.14
N MET A 141 2.02 12.51 0.51
CA MET A 141 0.92 11.58 0.70
C MET A 141 0.03 11.98 1.87
N LEU A 142 0.60 12.41 2.99
CA LEU A 142 -0.19 12.83 4.16
C LEU A 142 -1.20 13.94 3.82
N ARG A 143 -0.86 14.86 2.90
CA ARG A 143 -1.77 15.93 2.46
C ARG A 143 -2.98 15.41 1.70
N ALA A 144 -2.90 14.21 1.14
CA ALA A 144 -3.99 13.54 0.44
C ALA A 144 -4.82 12.62 1.36
N PHE A 145 -4.57 12.62 2.66
CA PHE A 145 -5.31 11.79 3.62
C PHE A 145 -6.72 12.33 3.89
N TRP A 146 -7.64 12.03 2.98
CA TRP A 146 -9.01 12.53 3.02
C TRP A 146 -10.04 11.43 2.71
N LYS A 147 -10.96 11.19 3.64
CA LYS A 147 -12.00 10.14 3.55
C LYS A 147 -11.46 8.72 3.33
N LEU A 148 -10.23 8.46 3.77
CA LEU A 148 -9.60 7.15 3.71
C LEU A 148 -9.60 6.50 5.09
N SER A 149 -9.71 5.16 5.13
CA SER A 149 -9.53 4.41 6.38
C SER A 149 -8.07 4.39 6.80
N PHE A 150 -7.14 4.33 5.85
CA PHE A 150 -5.75 4.59 6.09
C PHE A 150 -4.99 4.97 4.82
N ILE A 151 -3.77 5.49 4.99
CA ILE A 151 -2.87 5.88 3.92
C ILE A 151 -1.46 5.39 4.23
N LYS A 152 -0.74 4.95 3.19
CA LYS A 152 0.68 4.60 3.26
C LYS A 152 1.54 5.81 2.89
N ILE A 153 2.62 6.02 3.64
CA ILE A 153 3.64 7.04 3.40
C ILE A 153 5.00 6.37 3.24
N ASP A 154 5.89 6.99 2.45
CA ASP A 154 7.25 6.48 2.26
C ASP A 154 8.14 6.69 3.49
N ASP A 155 9.40 6.29 3.39
CA ASP A 155 10.37 6.37 4.48
C ASP A 155 10.77 7.81 4.84
N GLU A 156 10.76 8.74 3.88
CA GLU A 156 11.07 10.15 4.14
C GLU A 156 9.94 10.84 4.91
N GLU A 157 8.68 10.66 4.47
CA GLU A 157 7.49 11.14 5.18
C GLU A 157 7.37 10.48 6.56
N ASN A 158 7.62 9.17 6.63
CA ASN A 158 7.61 8.43 7.89
C ASN A 158 8.62 8.99 8.88
N LYS A 159 9.86 9.27 8.45
CA LYS A 159 10.89 9.86 9.31
C LYS A 159 10.48 11.25 9.82
N ALA A 160 9.95 12.11 8.95
CA ALA A 160 9.46 13.43 9.34
C ALA A 160 8.33 13.34 10.38
N LEU A 161 7.43 12.36 10.23
CA LEU A 161 6.34 12.12 11.16
C LEU A 161 6.83 11.61 12.54
N ILE A 162 7.80 10.70 12.56
CA ILE A 162 8.45 10.24 13.80
C ILE A 162 9.05 11.44 14.55
N ASP A 163 9.80 12.30 13.85
CA ASP A 163 10.52 13.41 14.46
C ASP A 163 9.59 14.39 15.17
N VAL A 164 8.49 14.80 14.52
CA VAL A 164 7.55 15.75 15.11
C VAL A 164 6.77 15.13 16.29
N ILE A 165 6.38 13.85 16.19
CA ILE A 165 5.68 13.16 17.29
C ILE A 165 6.58 12.99 18.51
N LEU A 166 7.83 12.56 18.31
CA LEU A 166 8.79 12.41 19.40
C LEU A 166 9.13 13.77 20.01
N LYS A 167 9.31 14.81 19.19
CA LYS A 167 9.63 16.15 19.70
C LYS A 167 8.52 16.70 20.58
N ASN A 168 7.26 16.52 20.18
CA ASN A 168 6.10 16.96 20.97
C ASN A 168 5.92 16.14 22.27
N ASN A 169 6.48 14.93 22.33
CA ASN A 169 6.34 14.00 23.45
C ASN A 169 7.65 13.72 24.19
N GLU A 170 8.65 14.59 24.04
CA GLU A 170 10.00 14.41 24.61
C GLU A 170 9.97 14.22 26.13
N ALA A 171 9.15 14.98 26.84
CA ALA A 171 8.96 14.81 28.29
C ALA A 171 8.37 13.45 28.66
N SER A 172 7.35 12.98 27.91
CA SER A 172 6.69 11.69 28.12
C SER A 172 7.63 10.50 27.96
N LEU A 173 8.67 10.63 27.11
CA LEU A 173 9.69 9.59 26.95
C LEU A 173 10.50 9.37 28.23
N VAL A 174 10.75 10.43 28.99
CA VAL A 174 11.53 10.43 30.24
C VAL A 174 10.65 10.05 31.42
N THR A 175 9.49 10.70 31.58
CA THR A 175 8.62 10.50 32.75
C THR A 175 7.79 9.21 32.66
N LYS A 176 7.63 8.66 31.45
CA LYS A 176 6.69 7.56 31.13
C LYS A 176 5.23 7.90 31.42
N GLU A 177 4.90 9.17 31.59
CA GLU A 177 3.53 9.66 31.73
C GLU A 177 2.92 9.93 30.35
N GLY A 178 1.58 10.00 30.29
CA GLY A 178 0.90 10.34 29.04
C GLY A 178 1.03 9.28 27.94
N ILE A 179 1.37 8.04 28.27
CA ILE A 179 1.48 6.90 27.33
C ILE A 179 0.21 6.03 27.43
N PHE A 180 -0.25 5.49 26.30
CA PHE A 180 -1.32 4.50 26.28
C PHE A 180 -0.81 3.15 26.80
N MET A 181 -1.65 2.41 27.53
CA MET A 181 -1.26 1.08 28.00
C MET A 181 -1.45 0.03 26.92
N GLU A 182 -0.49 -0.88 26.81
CA GLU A 182 -0.49 -2.02 25.89
C GLU A 182 -0.65 -3.34 26.67
N LYS A 183 -1.22 -4.38 26.06
CA LYS A 183 -1.34 -5.73 26.63
C LYS A 183 -0.77 -6.76 25.68
N GLU A 184 0.10 -7.62 26.20
CA GLU A 184 0.83 -8.61 25.38
C GLU A 184 0.01 -9.87 25.05
N ASN A 185 -0.95 -10.25 25.91
CA ASN A 185 -1.69 -11.53 25.78
C ASN A 185 -2.55 -11.64 24.50
N THR A 186 -2.88 -10.53 23.83
CA THR A 186 -3.65 -10.63 22.57
C THR A 186 -2.85 -11.31 21.47
N HIS A 187 -1.55 -11.05 21.38
CA HIS A 187 -0.70 -11.64 20.34
C HIS A 187 -0.53 -13.15 20.53
N GLU A 188 -0.41 -13.62 21.78
CA GLU A 188 -0.37 -15.05 22.12
C GLU A 188 -1.64 -15.77 21.67
N LYS A 189 -2.82 -15.18 21.95
CA LYS A 189 -4.11 -15.74 21.51
C LYS A 189 -4.26 -15.79 19.99
N ILE A 190 -3.74 -14.79 19.28
CA ILE A 190 -3.72 -14.80 17.82
C ILE A 190 -2.80 -15.93 17.35
N ALA A 191 -1.61 -16.08 17.94
CA ALA A 191 -0.67 -17.13 17.60
C ALA A 191 -1.27 -18.54 17.79
N ASP A 192 -2.08 -18.75 18.82
CA ASP A 192 -2.78 -20.03 19.05
C ASP A 192 -3.93 -20.28 18.08
N LEU A 193 -4.49 -19.21 17.50
CA LEU A 193 -5.67 -19.26 16.63
C LEU A 193 -5.33 -19.38 15.15
N VAL A 194 -4.33 -18.64 14.68
CA VAL A 194 -4.07 -18.47 13.24
C VAL A 194 -3.33 -19.67 12.66
N ASP A 195 -3.81 -20.11 11.51
CA ASP A 195 -3.23 -21.14 10.65
C ASP A 195 -3.22 -20.64 9.19
N ASP A 196 -2.88 -21.51 8.24
CA ASP A 196 -2.80 -21.17 6.81
C ASP A 196 -4.11 -20.59 6.22
N LYS A 197 -5.25 -20.79 6.89
CA LYS A 197 -6.56 -20.25 6.44
C LYS A 197 -6.75 -18.78 6.79
N PHE A 198 -5.86 -18.21 7.60
CA PHE A 198 -5.87 -16.80 7.98
C PHE A 198 -4.92 -15.96 7.11
N ILE A 199 -4.24 -16.55 6.13
CA ILE A 199 -3.29 -15.83 5.27
C ILE A 199 -4.06 -14.84 4.38
N VAL A 200 -3.57 -13.60 4.32
CA VAL A 200 -4.07 -12.56 3.42
C VAL A 200 -3.50 -12.79 2.01
N LYS A 201 -4.38 -12.97 1.02
CA LYS A 201 -4.01 -13.09 -0.41
C LYS A 201 -5.04 -12.39 -1.29
N SER A 202 -4.66 -12.07 -2.52
CA SER A 202 -5.55 -11.50 -3.53
C SER A 202 -6.42 -12.54 -4.27
N GLU A 203 -6.13 -13.84 -4.12
CA GLU A 203 -6.73 -14.93 -4.92
C GLU A 203 -8.27 -14.88 -4.97
N ASN A 204 -8.94 -14.74 -3.81
CA ASN A 204 -10.41 -14.70 -3.75
C ASN A 204 -10.99 -13.36 -4.20
N ILE A 205 -10.25 -12.26 -4.01
CA ILE A 205 -10.64 -10.93 -4.50
C ILE A 205 -10.66 -10.95 -6.03
N LEU A 206 -9.56 -11.41 -6.65
CA LEU A 206 -9.44 -11.57 -8.10
C LEU A 206 -10.51 -12.52 -8.66
N ALA A 207 -10.69 -13.69 -8.04
CA ALA A 207 -11.69 -14.66 -8.47
C ALA A 207 -13.13 -14.09 -8.41
N SER A 208 -13.41 -13.22 -7.44
CA SER A 208 -14.72 -12.56 -7.34
C SER A 208 -14.92 -11.47 -8.40
N CYS A 209 -13.84 -11.00 -9.03
CA CYS A 209 -13.85 -9.89 -9.98
C CYS A 209 -13.41 -10.28 -11.40
N SER A 210 -13.17 -11.56 -11.70
CA SER A 210 -12.73 -12.03 -13.01
C SER A 210 -13.87 -12.41 -13.97
N ASN A 211 -13.61 -12.30 -15.26
CA ASN A 211 -14.43 -12.83 -16.35
C ASN A 211 -13.92 -14.21 -16.82
N ASN A 212 -14.73 -14.92 -17.61
CA ASN A 212 -14.38 -16.25 -18.12
C ASN A 212 -13.24 -16.24 -19.15
N ASP A 213 -12.98 -15.11 -19.79
CA ASP A 213 -11.87 -14.90 -20.72
C ASP A 213 -10.53 -14.59 -20.02
N GLY A 214 -10.55 -14.52 -18.68
CA GLY A 214 -9.40 -14.19 -17.84
C GLY A 214 -9.10 -12.70 -17.71
N SER A 215 -9.96 -11.81 -18.21
CA SER A 215 -9.91 -10.38 -17.86
C SER A 215 -10.45 -10.14 -16.43
N VAL A 216 -10.05 -9.03 -15.82
CA VAL A 216 -10.53 -8.60 -14.49
C VAL A 216 -11.44 -7.39 -14.65
N ARG A 217 -12.62 -7.43 -14.02
CA ARG A 217 -13.69 -6.43 -14.18
C ARG A 217 -13.39 -5.07 -13.54
N HIS A 218 -12.60 -5.06 -12.46
CA HIS A 218 -12.22 -3.87 -11.73
C HIS A 218 -10.70 -3.69 -11.77
N GLU A 219 -10.26 -2.49 -12.12
CA GLU A 219 -8.83 -2.14 -12.17
C GLU A 219 -8.17 -2.26 -10.80
N MET A 220 -8.87 -1.84 -9.74
CA MET A 220 -8.38 -1.93 -8.36
C MET A 220 -8.20 -3.37 -7.85
N ALA A 221 -9.04 -4.32 -8.29
CA ALA A 221 -8.82 -5.75 -8.03
C ALA A 221 -7.55 -6.26 -8.74
N LEU A 222 -7.32 -5.83 -9.98
CA LEU A 222 -6.11 -6.17 -10.75
C LEU A 222 -4.86 -5.58 -10.07
N GLU A 223 -4.91 -4.33 -9.65
CA GLU A 223 -3.86 -3.66 -8.89
C GLU A 223 -3.52 -4.41 -7.60
N THR A 224 -4.54 -4.74 -6.80
CA THR A 224 -4.40 -5.58 -5.59
C THR A 224 -3.73 -6.92 -5.89
N GLY A 225 -4.09 -7.55 -7.01
CA GLY A 225 -3.47 -8.80 -7.47
C GLY A 225 -2.00 -8.65 -7.88
N ILE A 226 -1.65 -7.54 -8.53
CA ILE A 226 -0.26 -7.24 -8.91
C ILE A 226 0.58 -6.95 -7.66
N LEU A 227 0.06 -6.19 -6.69
CA LEU A 227 0.74 -5.96 -5.40
C LEU A 227 1.04 -7.26 -4.66
N ASP A 228 0.06 -8.17 -4.61
CA ASP A 228 0.21 -9.50 -4.00
C ASP A 228 1.25 -10.34 -4.75
N TYR A 229 1.18 -10.34 -6.09
CA TYR A 229 2.14 -11.04 -6.94
C TYR A 229 3.58 -10.55 -6.70
N ILE A 230 3.80 -9.23 -6.64
CA ILE A 230 5.12 -8.64 -6.40
C ILE A 230 5.60 -8.94 -4.98
N SER A 231 4.72 -8.81 -3.97
CA SER A 231 5.09 -8.94 -2.56
C SER A 231 5.43 -10.38 -2.17
N ASN A 232 4.79 -11.37 -2.81
CA ASN A 232 4.92 -12.78 -2.43
C ASN A 232 5.76 -13.65 -3.38
N ASN A 233 6.27 -13.10 -4.49
CA ASN A 233 7.13 -13.83 -5.42
C ASN A 233 8.49 -13.14 -5.60
N LYS A 234 9.56 -13.76 -5.10
CA LYS A 234 10.94 -13.26 -5.23
C LYS A 234 11.37 -13.12 -6.71
N THR A 235 11.11 -14.16 -7.50
CA THR A 235 11.38 -14.16 -8.94
C THR A 235 10.12 -13.80 -9.72
N ASN A 236 9.83 -12.51 -9.82
CA ASN A 236 8.68 -12.00 -10.54
C ASN A 236 9.09 -11.10 -11.73
N LYS A 237 8.18 -10.86 -12.68
CA LYS A 237 8.47 -10.06 -13.90
C LYS A 237 8.73 -8.57 -13.63
N PHE A 238 8.26 -8.04 -12.51
CA PHE A 238 8.37 -6.64 -12.15
C PHE A 238 9.61 -6.36 -11.27
N GLY A 239 10.27 -7.40 -10.76
CA GLY A 239 11.43 -7.30 -9.86
C GLY A 239 11.07 -7.30 -8.37
N GLU A 240 12.10 -7.27 -7.52
CA GLU A 240 11.97 -7.21 -6.07
C GLU A 240 12.04 -5.76 -5.57
N TRP A 241 11.17 -5.41 -4.62
CA TRP A 241 10.96 -4.03 -4.15
C TRP A 241 10.84 -3.96 -2.63
N ASP A 242 11.60 -3.05 -2.02
CA ASP A 242 11.60 -2.83 -0.57
C ASP A 242 10.35 -2.06 -0.14
N TYR A 243 9.98 -1.04 -0.92
CA TYR A 243 8.75 -0.28 -0.78
C TYR A 243 7.83 -0.49 -1.97
N LEU A 244 6.55 -0.68 -1.70
CA LEU A 244 5.49 -0.82 -2.69
C LEU A 244 4.21 -0.19 -2.14
N SER A 245 3.58 0.68 -2.93
CA SER A 245 2.32 1.34 -2.59
C SER A 245 1.45 1.47 -3.83
N HIS A 246 0.14 1.52 -3.62
CA HIS A 246 -0.79 1.93 -4.67
C HIS A 246 -1.22 3.38 -4.54
N GLN A 247 -1.78 3.90 -5.63
CA GLN A 247 -2.51 5.16 -5.68
C GLN A 247 -1.68 6.35 -5.13
N VAL A 248 -0.40 6.39 -5.49
CA VAL A 248 0.56 7.41 -5.04
C VAL A 248 0.37 8.71 -5.82
N ILE A 249 0.28 9.83 -5.10
CA ILE A 249 0.11 11.15 -5.71
C ILE A 249 1.26 11.46 -6.68
N ALA A 250 0.89 11.81 -7.90
CA ALA A 250 1.82 12.06 -9.00
C ALA A 250 1.50 13.35 -9.77
N SER A 251 1.12 14.39 -9.04
CA SER A 251 0.85 15.73 -9.57
C SER A 251 1.03 16.80 -8.50
N PRO A 252 1.18 18.09 -8.88
CA PRO A 252 1.19 19.19 -7.92
C PRO A 252 -0.08 19.20 -7.08
N PHE A 253 0.02 19.77 -5.87
CA PHE A 253 -1.12 19.82 -4.96
C PHE A 253 -2.29 20.61 -5.57
N LYS A 254 -3.44 19.94 -5.68
CA LYS A 254 -4.72 20.43 -6.20
C LYS A 254 -5.86 19.71 -5.45
N PRO A 255 -7.14 20.10 -5.60
CA PRO A 255 -8.20 19.44 -4.84
C PRO A 255 -8.19 17.92 -5.06
N ILE A 256 -8.40 17.15 -3.98
CA ILE A 256 -8.15 15.70 -3.91
C ILE A 256 -8.82 14.92 -5.05
N ASP A 257 -10.05 15.29 -5.41
CA ASP A 257 -10.82 14.62 -6.45
C ASP A 257 -10.24 14.77 -7.86
N TYR A 258 -9.31 15.71 -8.07
CA TYR A 258 -8.64 15.96 -9.35
C TYR A 258 -7.16 15.58 -9.34
N MET A 259 -6.63 15.02 -8.25
CA MET A 259 -5.23 14.61 -8.14
C MET A 259 -4.94 13.40 -9.03
N ASP A 260 -3.84 13.48 -9.78
CA ASP A 260 -3.35 12.34 -10.56
C ASP A 260 -2.64 11.38 -9.61
N LYS A 261 -2.87 10.08 -9.80
CA LYS A 261 -2.30 9.01 -8.99
C LYS A 261 -1.66 7.97 -9.89
N MET A 262 -0.45 7.56 -9.55
CA MET A 262 0.16 6.36 -10.12
C MET A 262 -0.52 5.15 -9.49
N ASP A 263 -0.89 4.17 -10.32
CA ASP A 263 -1.57 2.97 -9.85
C ASP A 263 -0.67 2.19 -8.89
N ILE A 264 0.58 1.89 -9.28
CA ILE A 264 1.58 1.31 -8.38
C ILE A 264 2.91 2.05 -8.49
N PHE A 265 3.46 2.41 -7.33
CA PHE A 265 4.78 3.00 -7.17
C PHE A 265 5.58 2.20 -6.16
N GLY A 266 6.88 2.09 -6.40
CA GLY A 266 7.78 1.39 -5.50
C GLY A 266 9.22 1.87 -5.62
N TYR A 267 10.06 1.41 -4.71
CA TYR A 267 11.51 1.57 -4.83
C TYR A 267 12.24 0.45 -4.09
N LYS A 268 13.51 0.27 -4.44
CA LYS A 268 14.40 -0.69 -3.79
C LYS A 268 15.72 -0.07 -3.46
N TYR A 269 16.33 -0.51 -2.37
CA TYR A 269 17.63 -0.07 -1.94
C TYR A 269 18.76 -0.89 -2.57
N ILE A 270 19.97 -0.35 -2.51
CA ILE A 270 21.18 -1.14 -2.70
C ILE A 270 21.30 -2.09 -1.51
N TYR A 271 21.53 -3.37 -1.78
CA TYR A 271 21.63 -4.39 -0.73
C TYR A 271 22.62 -3.98 0.37
N GLY A 272 22.13 -3.96 1.63
CA GLY A 272 22.92 -3.56 2.81
C GLY A 272 22.94 -2.06 3.11
N PHE A 273 22.27 -1.22 2.31
CA PHE A 273 22.23 0.23 2.48
C PHE A 273 20.79 0.77 2.43
N GLN A 274 20.59 1.99 2.90
CA GLN A 274 19.32 2.74 2.74
C GLN A 274 19.32 3.65 1.51
N THR A 275 20.29 3.48 0.60
CA THR A 275 20.38 4.27 -0.63
C THR A 275 19.50 3.65 -1.70
N ILE A 276 18.57 4.43 -2.26
CA ILE A 276 17.67 3.97 -3.32
C ILE A 276 18.47 3.64 -4.59
N SER A 277 18.22 2.46 -5.13
CA SER A 277 18.82 1.93 -6.35
C SER A 277 17.93 2.16 -7.57
N LYS A 278 16.64 1.82 -7.45
CA LYS A 278 15.65 1.95 -8.52
C LYS A 278 14.28 2.35 -7.98
N TYR A 279 13.50 2.99 -8.83
CA TYR A 279 12.07 3.26 -8.69
C TYR A 279 11.27 2.37 -9.64
N LEU A 280 10.10 1.96 -9.19
CA LEU A 280 9.08 1.23 -9.94
C LEU A 280 7.93 2.16 -10.27
N MET A 281 7.47 2.09 -11.52
CA MET A 281 6.19 2.66 -11.95
C MET A 281 5.41 1.58 -12.70
N ILE A 282 4.18 1.31 -12.29
CA ILE A 282 3.25 0.48 -13.05
C ILE A 282 1.96 1.27 -13.24
N GLU A 283 1.59 1.48 -14.50
CA GLU A 283 0.27 1.93 -14.92
C GLU A 283 -0.55 0.70 -15.32
N ILE A 284 -1.84 0.69 -14.96
CA ILE A 284 -2.72 -0.46 -15.16
C ILE A 284 -3.92 -0.03 -16.00
N LYS A 285 -4.30 -0.91 -16.93
CA LYS A 285 -5.59 -0.88 -17.61
C LYS A 285 -6.24 -2.25 -17.50
N LYS A 286 -7.47 -2.28 -16.98
CA LYS A 286 -8.19 -3.55 -16.89
C LYS A 286 -8.56 -4.14 -18.26
N ASP A 287 -8.73 -3.31 -19.28
CA ASP A 287 -9.14 -3.73 -20.63
C ASP A 287 -7.95 -3.61 -21.61
N SER A 288 -8.25 -3.40 -22.90
CA SER A 288 -7.26 -3.11 -23.93
C SER A 288 -6.65 -1.72 -23.73
N ALA A 289 -5.32 -1.62 -23.82
CA ALA A 289 -4.62 -0.35 -23.74
C ALA A 289 -4.88 0.50 -24.99
N SER A 290 -4.71 1.81 -24.83
CA SER A 290 -4.82 2.85 -25.85
C SER A 290 -3.51 3.65 -25.93
N SER A 291 -3.36 4.45 -27.00
CA SER A 291 -2.20 5.32 -27.16
C SER A 291 -2.07 6.37 -26.04
N GLU A 292 -3.19 6.76 -25.41
CA GLU A 292 -3.17 7.71 -24.28
C GLU A 292 -2.56 7.09 -23.02
N ASP A 293 -2.68 5.78 -22.84
CA ASP A 293 -2.11 5.09 -21.68
C ASP A 293 -0.57 5.09 -21.74
N ILE A 294 0.01 5.13 -22.95
CA ILE A 294 1.45 5.36 -23.12
C ILE A 294 1.83 6.79 -22.69
N ASN A 295 1.04 7.79 -23.08
CA ASN A 295 1.27 9.17 -22.66
C ASN A 295 1.17 9.30 -21.13
N GLN A 296 0.19 8.65 -20.51
CA GLN A 296 0.01 8.64 -19.06
C GLN A 296 1.18 7.96 -18.35
N ALA A 297 1.61 6.77 -18.81
CA ALA A 297 2.79 6.09 -18.28
C ALA A 297 4.04 6.99 -18.39
N MET A 298 4.27 7.61 -19.55
CA MET A 298 5.42 8.50 -19.75
C MET A 298 5.35 9.78 -18.91
N LYS A 299 4.16 10.33 -18.67
CA LYS A 299 3.96 11.44 -17.72
C LYS A 299 4.45 11.05 -16.32
N TYR A 300 4.14 9.85 -15.85
CA TYR A 300 4.58 9.37 -14.55
C TYR A 300 6.07 9.02 -14.50
N VAL A 301 6.66 8.51 -15.59
CA VAL A 301 8.12 8.37 -15.71
C VAL A 301 8.81 9.72 -15.56
N ASP A 302 8.34 10.75 -16.26
CA ASP A 302 8.91 12.09 -16.17
C ASP A 302 8.69 12.72 -14.79
N TRP A 303 7.54 12.48 -14.15
CA TRP A 303 7.27 12.89 -12.77
C TRP A 303 8.26 12.26 -11.79
N ILE A 304 8.46 10.94 -11.83
CA ILE A 304 9.44 10.26 -10.97
C ILE A 304 10.85 10.79 -11.24
N ASN A 305 11.15 11.10 -12.51
CA ASN A 305 12.46 11.61 -12.87
C ASN A 305 12.79 12.93 -12.17
N GLN A 306 11.82 13.85 -12.19
CA GLN A 306 11.90 15.19 -11.60
C GLN A 306 11.87 15.14 -10.07
N GLU A 307 10.98 14.33 -9.51
CA GLU A 307 10.71 14.32 -8.07
C GLU A 307 11.69 13.47 -7.25
N TYR A 308 12.21 12.37 -7.83
CA TYR A 308 12.94 11.37 -7.06
C TYR A 308 14.33 11.03 -7.63
N SER A 309 14.49 10.93 -8.95
CA SER A 309 15.76 10.45 -9.54
C SER A 309 16.77 11.55 -9.89
N PHE A 310 16.40 12.82 -9.70
CA PHE A 310 17.24 13.99 -10.00
C PHE A 310 17.83 13.98 -11.43
N GLY A 311 17.01 13.58 -12.41
CA GLY A 311 17.42 13.52 -13.82
C GLY A 311 18.01 12.19 -14.28
N ASP A 312 18.26 11.22 -13.40
CA ASP A 312 18.78 9.90 -13.79
C ASP A 312 17.65 8.92 -14.16
N TYR A 313 17.18 8.98 -15.41
CA TYR A 313 16.14 8.07 -15.92
C TYR A 313 16.50 6.59 -15.78
N ASN A 314 17.78 6.22 -15.73
CA ASN A 314 18.18 4.83 -15.52
C ASN A 314 17.71 4.29 -14.17
N MET A 315 17.38 5.14 -13.19
CA MET A 315 16.81 4.69 -11.94
C MET A 315 15.39 4.15 -12.08
N ILE A 316 14.70 4.35 -13.20
CA ILE A 316 13.27 4.07 -13.36
C ILE A 316 13.06 2.75 -14.12
N GLN A 317 12.26 1.85 -13.54
CA GLN A 317 11.70 0.68 -14.21
C GLN A 317 10.20 0.90 -14.40
N ALA A 318 9.73 0.92 -15.64
CA ALA A 318 8.37 1.32 -15.99
C ALA A 318 7.63 0.18 -16.69
N PHE A 319 6.38 -0.02 -16.31
CA PHE A 319 5.51 -1.03 -16.89
C PHE A 319 4.13 -0.44 -17.18
N LEU A 320 3.55 -0.79 -18.32
CA LEU A 320 2.12 -0.65 -18.58
C LEU A 320 1.52 -2.06 -18.61
N VAL A 321 0.56 -2.33 -17.73
CA VAL A 321 -0.10 -3.63 -17.62
C VAL A 321 -1.51 -3.54 -18.19
N ALA A 322 -1.84 -4.37 -19.18
CA ALA A 322 -3.18 -4.37 -19.80
C ALA A 322 -3.63 -5.78 -20.19
N PHE A 323 -4.93 -5.95 -20.49
CA PHE A 323 -5.43 -7.24 -20.98
C PHE A 323 -5.02 -7.48 -22.44
N GLU A 324 -4.96 -6.41 -23.24
CA GLU A 324 -4.55 -6.45 -24.64
C GLU A 324 -3.75 -5.19 -25.02
N PHE A 325 -2.88 -5.34 -26.01
CA PHE A 325 -2.10 -4.26 -26.61
C PHE A 325 -2.29 -4.27 -28.13
N PRO A 326 -3.11 -3.35 -28.67
CA PRO A 326 -3.23 -3.14 -30.11
C PRO A 326 -1.89 -2.70 -30.74
N THR A 327 -1.71 -2.98 -32.04
CA THR A 327 -0.47 -2.68 -32.76
C THR A 327 -0.10 -1.19 -32.70
N ASP A 328 -1.07 -0.30 -32.83
CA ASP A 328 -0.86 1.15 -32.77
C ASP A 328 -0.33 1.61 -31.40
N VAL A 329 -0.71 0.93 -30.31
CA VAL A 329 -0.18 1.21 -28.97
C VAL A 329 1.28 0.77 -28.85
N ILE A 330 1.65 -0.37 -29.43
CA ILE A 330 3.03 -0.86 -29.47
C ILE A 330 3.90 0.10 -30.31
N GLU A 331 3.41 0.51 -31.48
CA GLU A 331 4.07 1.49 -32.34
C GLU A 331 4.25 2.85 -31.64
N GLN A 332 3.23 3.32 -30.93
CA GLN A 332 3.29 4.55 -30.15
C GLN A 332 4.34 4.43 -29.04
N ARG A 333 4.39 3.31 -28.29
CA ARG A 333 5.43 3.06 -27.28
C ARG A 333 6.82 3.15 -27.90
N ASN A 334 7.06 2.46 -29.02
CA ASN A 334 8.35 2.48 -29.72
C ASN A 334 8.72 3.87 -30.28
N LYS A 335 7.74 4.75 -30.45
CA LYS A 335 7.95 6.11 -30.93
C LYS A 335 8.28 7.09 -29.81
N ILE A 336 7.60 7.00 -28.66
CA ILE A 336 7.63 8.06 -27.63
C ILE A 336 8.25 7.66 -26.30
N ALA A 337 8.40 6.35 -26.02
CA ALA A 337 8.91 5.86 -24.75
C ALA A 337 10.44 5.81 -24.71
N HIS A 338 11.07 6.90 -25.15
CA HIS A 338 12.52 7.09 -25.19
C HIS A 338 12.90 8.44 -24.56
N ARG A 339 13.99 8.47 -23.80
CA ARG A 339 14.53 9.70 -23.18
C ARG A 339 16.05 9.75 -23.35
N ASN A 340 16.54 10.87 -23.86
CA ASN A 340 17.97 11.17 -23.91
C ASN A 340 18.32 12.09 -22.75
N PHE A 341 19.35 11.76 -22.00
CA PHE A 341 19.76 12.53 -20.83
C PHE A 341 21.26 12.42 -20.58
N VAL A 342 21.77 13.26 -19.68
CA VAL A 342 23.20 13.30 -19.36
C VAL A 342 23.42 12.91 -17.90
N LYS A 343 24.40 12.04 -17.67
CA LYS A 343 24.82 11.62 -16.33
C LYS A 343 26.25 12.06 -16.05
N GLY A 344 26.51 12.41 -14.79
CA GLY A 344 27.80 12.93 -14.34
C GLY A 344 28.00 14.40 -14.71
N ARG A 345 28.86 15.10 -13.97
CA ARG A 345 29.23 16.49 -14.29
C ARG A 345 30.57 16.59 -15.00
N ARG A 346 31.53 15.73 -14.65
CA ARG A 346 32.90 15.68 -15.19
C ARG A 346 33.45 14.25 -15.04
N PRO A 347 33.47 13.41 -16.09
CA PRO A 347 32.98 13.66 -17.45
C PRO A 347 31.45 13.68 -17.53
N LEU A 348 30.92 14.35 -18.56
CA LEU A 348 29.52 14.24 -18.98
C LEU A 348 29.38 12.96 -19.83
N ILE A 349 28.41 12.10 -19.50
CA ILE A 349 28.12 10.87 -20.24
C ILE A 349 26.69 10.99 -20.79
N SER A 350 26.55 10.96 -22.13
CA SER A 350 25.24 10.87 -22.77
C SER A 350 24.66 9.47 -22.57
N MET A 351 23.40 9.37 -22.18
CA MET A 351 22.68 8.12 -21.96
C MET A 351 21.29 8.18 -22.59
N GLU A 352 20.76 7.00 -22.88
CA GLU A 352 19.41 6.83 -23.40
C GLU A 352 18.64 5.89 -22.46
N TRP A 353 17.34 6.12 -22.33
CA TRP A 353 16.41 5.27 -21.59
C TRP A 353 15.24 4.91 -22.51
N ASP A 354 14.86 3.64 -22.51
CA ASP A 354 13.81 3.06 -23.36
C ASP A 354 13.00 1.97 -22.63
N ASN A 355 13.07 1.95 -21.30
CA ASN A 355 12.66 0.82 -20.46
C ASN A 355 11.18 0.90 -20.01
N LEU A 356 10.27 1.31 -20.90
CA LEU A 356 8.83 1.11 -20.72
C LEU A 356 8.43 -0.24 -21.31
N LYS A 357 8.02 -1.17 -20.45
CA LYS A 357 7.62 -2.53 -20.82
C LYS A 357 6.11 -2.68 -20.88
N LEU A 358 5.62 -3.31 -21.94
CA LEU A 358 4.20 -3.64 -22.09
C LEU A 358 3.96 -5.07 -21.58
N ILE A 359 3.13 -5.23 -20.56
CA ILE A 359 2.89 -6.51 -19.90
C ILE A 359 1.42 -6.89 -20.04
N ARG A 360 1.15 -7.94 -20.80
CA ARG A 360 -0.18 -8.53 -20.87
C ARG A 360 -0.46 -9.33 -19.61
N TYR A 361 -1.59 -9.10 -18.96
CA TYR A 361 -2.05 -9.95 -17.86
C TYR A 361 -3.12 -10.95 -18.34
N HIS A 362 -3.25 -12.07 -17.63
CA HIS A 362 -4.37 -12.99 -17.75
C HIS A 362 -4.64 -13.67 -16.40
N PHE A 363 -5.89 -13.68 -15.96
CA PHE A 363 -6.31 -14.38 -14.74
C PHE A 363 -6.63 -15.84 -15.03
N ASP A 364 -5.84 -16.74 -14.44
CA ASP A 364 -6.11 -18.17 -14.44
C ASP A 364 -7.11 -18.51 -13.33
N SER A 365 -8.34 -18.83 -13.72
CA SER A 365 -9.44 -19.14 -12.79
C SER A 365 -9.25 -20.46 -12.05
N HIS A 366 -8.48 -21.42 -12.58
CA HIS A 366 -8.20 -22.69 -11.92
C HIS A 366 -7.21 -22.50 -10.76
N ASN A 367 -6.15 -21.75 -11.02
CA ASN A 367 -5.11 -21.48 -10.03
C ASN A 367 -5.38 -20.22 -9.18
N LYS A 368 -6.40 -19.44 -9.54
CA LYS A 368 -6.76 -18.13 -8.96
C LYS A 368 -5.61 -17.13 -8.94
N LYS A 369 -4.81 -17.10 -10.02
CA LYS A 369 -3.59 -16.30 -10.09
C LYS A 369 -3.52 -15.50 -11.37
N LEU A 370 -2.88 -14.34 -11.28
CA LEU A 370 -2.48 -13.58 -12.46
C LEU A 370 -1.24 -14.21 -13.09
N THR A 371 -1.26 -14.28 -14.41
CA THR A 371 -0.12 -14.61 -15.26
C THR A 371 0.22 -13.38 -16.10
N PHE A 372 1.50 -13.23 -16.43
CA PHE A 372 2.01 -12.03 -17.08
C PHE A 372 2.91 -12.43 -18.25
N THR A 373 2.76 -11.74 -19.39
CA THR A 373 3.55 -11.96 -20.60
C THR A 373 3.99 -10.62 -21.17
N GLU A 374 5.28 -10.46 -21.46
CA GLU A 374 5.81 -9.23 -22.06
C GLU A 374 5.49 -9.19 -23.56
N VAL A 375 5.05 -8.02 -24.04
CA VAL A 375 4.74 -7.74 -25.44
C VAL A 375 5.86 -6.87 -25.99
N ASN A 376 6.44 -7.29 -27.12
CA ASN A 376 7.60 -6.64 -27.74
C ASN A 376 7.20 -5.63 -28.80
#